data_AF-A0AAD4XYD2-F1
#
_entry.id   AF-A0AAD4XYD2-F1
#
_cell.length_a   1.000
_cell.length_b   1.000
_cell.length_c   1.000
_cell.angle_alpha   90.00
_cell.angle_beta   90.00
_cell.angle_gamma   90.00
#
_symmetry.space_group_name_H-M   'P 1'
#
loop_
_entity.id
_entity.type
_entity.pdbx_description
1 polymer ?
#
loop_
_entity_poly.entity_id
_entity_poly.type
_entity_poly.pdbx_seq_one_letter_code
_entity_poly.pdbx_strand_id
1 'polypeptide(L)'
;MMKLSDMKEQRKKKGITTAQKWVEEVHEKQEGLISFLGGFAVAFKEVTHTDILVEPCNGPAIPAHRALLATRSEVFKNMLAADTCKAAPTDSISLQEFNHEELEDFLEFLYCGNLGKEKFEKHYYSLAKFCELEILKLLDSSNALKVLEVSDVCSNETIKIDALEYIIKHTEELVLPPTFDEFAAKNPHLMANYNRACFILLKEKKLENKYLQV
;
A
#
# COMPACT_ATOMS: atom_id res chain seq x y z
N MET A 1 -37.49 13.87 -35.94
CA MET A 1 -37.21 12.70 -35.06
C MET A 1 -35.71 12.58 -34.90
N MET A 2 -35.20 12.53 -33.68
CA MET A 2 -33.77 12.35 -33.40
C MET A 2 -33.40 10.89 -33.67
N LYS A 3 -32.25 10.62 -34.31
CA LYS A 3 -31.85 9.24 -34.64
C LYS A 3 -31.43 8.50 -33.38
N LEU A 4 -31.69 7.19 -33.34
CA LEU A 4 -31.34 6.32 -32.20
C LEU A 4 -29.84 6.34 -31.86
N SER A 5 -28.99 6.62 -32.87
CA SER A 5 -27.54 6.85 -32.73
C SER A 5 -27.24 8.06 -31.85
N ASP A 6 -27.96 9.16 -32.05
CA ASP A 6 -27.70 10.44 -31.40
C ASP A 6 -28.11 10.40 -29.92
N MET A 7 -29.14 9.61 -29.61
CA MET A 7 -29.58 9.33 -28.24
C MET A 7 -28.56 8.48 -27.45
N LYS A 8 -27.91 7.51 -28.11
CA LYS A 8 -26.85 6.69 -27.49
C LYS A 8 -25.59 7.51 -27.25
N GLU A 9 -25.21 8.34 -28.22
CA GLU A 9 -24.05 9.25 -28.14
C GLU A 9 -24.21 10.27 -26.99
N GLN A 10 -25.39 10.88 -26.84
CA GLN A 10 -25.67 11.81 -25.75
C GLN A 10 -25.69 11.13 -24.38
N ARG A 11 -26.21 9.91 -24.27
CA ARG A 11 -26.17 9.14 -23.02
C ARG A 11 -24.73 8.78 -22.63
N LYS A 12 -23.91 8.38 -23.61
CA LYS A 12 -22.49 8.08 -23.39
C LYS A 12 -21.72 9.33 -22.94
N LYS A 13 -21.93 10.47 -23.61
CA LYS A 13 -21.32 11.76 -23.23
C LYS A 13 -21.73 12.18 -21.82
N LYS A 14 -23.03 12.15 -21.48
CA LYS A 14 -23.51 12.45 -20.13
C LYS A 14 -22.92 11.53 -19.06
N GLY A 15 -22.75 10.23 -19.36
CA GLY A 15 -22.11 9.28 -18.45
C GLY A 15 -20.65 9.64 -18.16
N ILE A 16 -19.89 10.02 -19.19
CA ILE A 16 -18.49 10.44 -19.06
C ILE A 16 -18.38 11.75 -18.26
N THR A 17 -19.21 12.76 -18.55
CA THR A 17 -19.16 14.04 -17.81
C THR A 17 -19.54 13.87 -16.34
N THR A 18 -20.47 12.96 -16.06
CA THR A 18 -20.84 12.64 -14.67
C THR A 18 -19.68 11.95 -13.96
N ALA A 19 -19.06 10.94 -14.57
CA ALA A 19 -17.90 10.26 -13.97
C ALA A 19 -16.73 11.21 -13.70
N GLN A 20 -16.41 12.12 -14.63
CA GLN A 20 -15.36 13.12 -14.46
C GLN A 20 -15.61 14.03 -13.27
N LYS A 21 -16.84 14.54 -13.15
CA LYS A 21 -17.22 15.41 -12.03
C LYS A 21 -17.13 14.69 -10.67
N TRP A 22 -17.51 13.41 -10.62
CA TRP A 22 -17.35 12.60 -9.42
C TRP A 22 -15.88 12.39 -9.05
N VAL A 23 -14.99 12.19 -10.03
CA VAL A 23 -13.54 12.07 -9.81
C VAL A 23 -12.96 13.37 -9.26
N GLU A 24 -13.36 14.52 -9.80
CA GLU A 24 -12.94 15.85 -9.31
C GLU A 24 -13.40 16.07 -7.86
N GLU A 25 -14.65 15.77 -7.53
CA GLU A 25 -15.19 15.90 -6.16
C GLU A 25 -14.49 14.95 -5.16
N VAL A 26 -14.10 13.75 -5.59
CA VAL A 26 -13.33 12.82 -4.77
C VAL A 26 -11.91 13.35 -4.55
N HIS A 27 -11.26 13.86 -5.60
CA HIS A 27 -9.91 14.44 -5.52
C HIS A 27 -9.87 15.65 -4.57
N GLU A 28 -10.84 16.56 -4.66
CA GLU A 28 -10.91 17.74 -3.79
C GLU A 28 -11.10 17.35 -2.32
N LYS A 29 -11.95 16.35 -2.04
CA LYS A 29 -12.11 15.82 -0.67
C LYS A 29 -10.85 15.14 -0.16
N GLN A 30 -10.15 14.42 -1.03
CA GLN A 30 -8.90 13.74 -0.69
C GLN A 30 -7.79 14.74 -0.37
N GLU A 31 -7.64 15.80 -1.18
CA GLU A 31 -6.74 16.93 -0.93
C GLU A 31 -7.04 17.60 0.42
N GLY A 32 -8.33 17.85 0.72
CA GLY A 32 -8.75 18.43 2.00
C GLY A 32 -8.36 17.57 3.20
N LEU A 33 -8.50 16.25 3.10
CA LEU A 33 -8.07 15.31 4.15
C LEU A 33 -6.55 15.26 4.29
N ILE A 34 -5.81 15.25 3.18
CA ILE A 34 -4.33 15.30 3.19
C ILE A 34 -3.86 16.59 3.88
N SER A 35 -4.48 17.74 3.56
CA SER A 35 -4.18 19.01 4.20
C SER A 35 -4.45 18.99 5.70
N PHE A 36 -5.58 18.42 6.13
CA PHE A 36 -5.92 18.26 7.55
C PHE A 36 -4.89 17.38 8.30
N LEU A 37 -4.49 16.26 7.69
CA LEU A 37 -3.47 15.36 8.26
C LEU A 37 -2.06 15.96 8.21
N GLY A 38 -1.82 16.98 7.37
CA GLY A 38 -0.55 17.69 7.28
C GLY A 38 -0.07 18.28 8.61
N GLY A 39 -0.97 18.56 9.56
CA GLY A 39 -0.60 19.00 10.91
C GLY A 39 0.28 17.99 11.66
N PHE A 40 0.07 16.68 11.43
CA PHE A 40 0.93 15.64 11.99
C PHE A 40 2.33 15.66 11.38
N ALA A 41 2.45 15.93 10.07
CA ALA A 41 3.75 16.07 9.42
C ALA A 41 4.55 17.25 9.99
N VAL A 42 3.87 18.36 10.32
CA VAL A 42 4.48 19.50 10.99
C VAL A 42 4.95 19.11 12.39
N ALA A 43 4.11 18.43 13.17
CA ALA A 43 4.48 17.98 14.51
C ALA A 43 5.71 17.04 14.51
N PHE A 44 5.85 16.21 13.46
CA PHE A 44 7.03 15.37 13.25
C PHE A 44 8.28 16.21 12.95
N LYS A 45 8.21 17.13 11.96
CA LYS A 45 9.35 17.96 11.54
C LYS A 45 9.83 18.92 12.62
N GLU A 46 8.89 19.51 13.34
CA GLU A 46 9.17 20.47 14.43
C GLU A 46 9.38 19.79 15.78
N VAL A 47 9.34 18.45 15.83
CA VAL A 47 9.62 17.65 17.04
C VAL A 47 8.77 18.11 18.24
N THR A 48 7.50 18.41 17.98
CA THR A 48 6.62 19.04 18.98
C THR A 48 6.00 17.98 19.90
N HIS A 49 6.25 18.04 21.21
CA HIS A 49 5.67 17.13 22.22
C HIS A 49 5.95 15.62 22.02
N THR A 50 7.10 15.28 21.44
CA THR A 50 7.52 13.88 21.26
C THR A 50 7.77 13.18 22.61
N ASP A 51 7.39 11.91 22.71
CA ASP A 51 7.39 11.11 23.95
C ASP A 51 8.15 9.78 23.81
N ILE A 52 8.85 9.57 22.69
CA ILE A 52 9.70 8.42 22.44
C ILE A 52 10.79 8.72 21.41
N LEU A 53 11.93 8.04 21.51
CA LEU A 53 12.99 8.03 20.51
C LEU A 53 12.98 6.73 19.69
N VAL A 54 13.17 6.81 18.38
CA VAL A 54 13.31 5.65 17.50
C VAL A 54 14.75 5.57 17.01
N GLU A 55 15.45 4.51 17.38
CA GLU A 55 16.88 4.32 17.13
C GLU A 55 17.08 3.53 15.82
N PRO A 56 17.71 4.11 14.79
CA PRO A 56 18.12 3.40 13.58
C PRO A 56 19.37 2.53 13.81
N CYS A 57 19.79 1.78 12.78
CA CYS A 57 21.04 1.02 12.78
C CYS A 57 22.30 1.91 12.75
N ASN A 58 22.15 3.12 12.22
CA ASN A 58 23.19 4.13 12.16
C ASN A 58 22.59 5.53 12.23
N GLY A 59 23.37 6.49 12.72
CA GLY A 59 22.92 7.87 12.87
C GLY A 59 22.15 8.13 14.17
N PRO A 60 21.64 9.37 14.35
CA PRO A 60 20.96 9.76 15.57
C PRO A 60 19.55 9.15 15.68
N ALA A 61 19.07 9.02 16.91
CA ALA A 61 17.69 8.62 17.18
C ALA A 61 16.70 9.71 16.75
N ILE A 62 15.55 9.30 16.23
CA ILE A 62 14.51 10.20 15.73
C ILE A 62 13.39 10.30 16.76
N PRO A 63 13.08 11.50 17.29
CA PRO A 63 11.98 11.65 18.23
C PRO A 63 10.61 11.50 17.55
N ALA A 64 9.67 10.84 18.22
CA ALA A 64 8.37 10.50 17.68
C ALA A 64 7.25 10.47 18.74
N HIS A 65 6.06 10.02 18.35
CA HIS A 65 4.86 9.96 19.19
C HIS A 65 4.35 8.52 19.33
N ARG A 66 4.36 7.97 20.55
CA ARG A 66 3.93 6.60 20.85
C ARG A 66 2.53 6.30 20.33
N ALA A 67 1.58 7.20 20.62
CA ALA A 67 0.18 7.04 20.22
C ALA A 67 0.02 6.98 18.70
N LEU A 68 0.75 7.82 17.97
CA LEU A 68 0.68 7.85 16.52
C LEU A 68 1.29 6.59 15.91
N LEU A 69 2.48 6.18 16.37
CA LEU A 69 3.13 4.95 15.90
C LEU A 69 2.27 3.71 16.15
N ALA A 70 1.73 3.55 17.37
CA ALA A 70 0.87 2.42 17.72
C ALA A 70 -0.45 2.39 16.93
N THR A 71 -0.98 3.54 16.52
CA THR A 71 -2.22 3.60 15.73
C THR A 71 -1.97 3.23 14.26
N ARG A 72 -0.76 3.49 13.75
CA ARG A 72 -0.42 3.37 12.33
C ARG A 72 0.33 2.10 11.96
N SER A 73 0.86 1.36 12.94
CA SER A 73 1.51 0.08 12.71
C SER A 73 1.25 -0.90 13.86
N GLU A 74 0.74 -2.08 13.53
CA GLU A 74 0.53 -3.14 14.52
C GLU A 74 1.86 -3.63 15.12
N VAL A 75 2.97 -3.53 14.37
CA VAL A 75 4.32 -3.84 14.87
C VAL A 75 4.67 -2.88 16.00
N PHE A 76 4.53 -1.56 15.80
CA PHE A 76 4.78 -0.58 16.85
C PHE A 76 3.81 -0.73 18.02
N LYS A 77 2.54 -1.01 17.76
CA LYS A 77 1.55 -1.25 18.81
C LYS A 77 1.97 -2.41 19.72
N ASN A 78 2.43 -3.51 19.13
CA ASN A 78 2.92 -4.68 19.87
C ASN A 78 4.23 -4.39 20.62
N MET A 79 5.18 -3.69 19.99
CA MET A 79 6.44 -3.28 20.63
C MET A 79 6.17 -2.40 21.85
N LEU A 80 5.33 -1.37 21.71
CA LEU A 80 5.01 -0.42 22.77
C LEU A 80 4.15 -1.04 23.88
N ALA A 81 3.32 -2.04 23.57
CA ALA A 81 2.55 -2.78 24.56
C ALA A 81 3.41 -3.74 25.41
N ALA A 82 4.47 -4.32 24.82
CA ALA A 82 5.39 -5.19 25.53
C ALA A 82 6.19 -4.43 26.60
N ASP A 83 6.55 -3.16 26.33
CA ASP A 83 7.26 -2.28 27.26
C ASP A 83 6.46 -1.95 28.52
N THR A 84 5.13 -1.87 28.44
CA THR A 84 4.25 -1.56 29.59
C THR A 84 4.15 -2.67 30.64
N CYS A 85 4.54 -3.90 30.31
CA CYS A 85 4.26 -5.07 31.16
C CYS A 85 5.45 -5.55 32.01
N LYS A 86 6.69 -5.06 31.80
CA LYS A 86 7.88 -5.68 32.42
C LYS A 86 9.00 -4.75 32.92
N ALA A 87 8.99 -3.45 32.63
CA ALA A 87 10.01 -2.51 33.10
C ALA A 87 9.48 -1.06 33.19
N ALA A 88 10.30 -0.13 33.69
CA ALA A 88 10.04 1.30 33.47
C ALA A 88 9.88 1.54 31.95
N PRO A 89 8.95 2.40 31.50
CA PRO A 89 8.75 2.63 30.08
C PRO A 89 10.09 2.99 29.44
N THR A 90 10.53 2.20 28.46
CA THR A 90 11.70 2.55 27.67
C THR A 90 11.38 3.83 26.92
N ASP A 91 12.25 4.84 27.04
CA ASP A 91 12.13 6.12 26.34
C ASP A 91 12.57 5.99 24.87
N SER A 92 13.03 4.80 24.45
CA SER A 92 13.42 4.51 23.08
C SER A 92 13.00 3.11 22.60
N ILE A 93 12.88 2.97 21.29
CA ILE A 93 12.71 1.69 20.57
C ILE A 93 13.73 1.62 19.46
N SER A 94 14.30 0.44 19.22
CA SER A 94 15.35 0.24 18.23
C SER A 94 14.83 -0.51 17.00
N LEU A 95 15.07 0.05 15.82
CA LEU A 95 14.77 -0.52 14.50
C LEU A 95 16.05 -0.63 13.67
N GLN A 96 16.82 -1.69 13.96
CA GLN A 96 18.13 -1.94 13.33
C GLN A 96 18.01 -2.35 11.86
N GLU A 97 16.80 -2.58 11.35
CA GLU A 97 16.57 -2.78 9.92
C GLU A 97 16.66 -1.50 9.07
N PHE A 98 16.64 -0.32 9.70
CA PHE A 98 16.64 0.95 8.98
C PHE A 98 17.91 1.74 9.23
N ASN A 99 18.49 2.28 8.16
CA ASN A 99 19.41 3.42 8.32
C ASN A 99 18.63 4.69 8.67
N HIS A 100 19.34 5.76 9.07
CA HIS A 100 18.69 7.00 9.50
C HIS A 100 17.72 7.60 8.46
N GLU A 101 18.13 7.67 7.20
CA GLU A 101 17.32 8.25 6.11
C GLU A 101 16.08 7.41 5.82
N GLU A 102 16.25 6.07 5.76
CA GLU A 102 15.15 5.12 5.61
C GLU A 102 14.13 5.23 6.74
N LEU A 103 14.62 5.39 7.98
CA LEU A 103 13.77 5.53 9.15
C LEU A 103 13.02 6.86 9.14
N GLU A 104 13.67 7.95 8.74
CA GLU A 104 13.04 9.27 8.65
C GLU A 104 11.88 9.27 7.63
N ASP A 105 12.11 8.71 6.43
CA ASP A 105 11.09 8.60 5.39
C ASP A 105 9.95 7.66 5.81
N PHE A 106 10.28 6.54 6.48
CA PHE A 106 9.28 5.63 7.02
C PHE A 106 8.42 6.30 8.09
N LEU A 107 9.02 7.06 9.00
CA LEU A 107 8.27 7.82 10.00
C LEU A 107 7.44 8.92 9.34
N GLU A 108 7.97 9.70 8.38
CA GLU A 108 7.21 10.72 7.64
C GLU A 108 5.92 10.11 7.05
N PHE A 109 6.01 8.92 6.44
CA PHE A 109 4.86 8.19 5.93
C PHE A 109 3.81 7.88 7.01
N LEU A 110 4.21 7.44 8.20
CA LEU A 110 3.26 7.14 9.28
C LEU A 110 2.49 8.37 9.74
N TYR A 111 3.10 9.57 9.68
CA TYR A 111 2.45 10.80 10.11
C TYR A 111 1.45 11.34 9.09
N CYS A 112 1.79 11.36 7.80
CA CYS A 112 0.94 12.00 6.78
C CYS A 112 0.28 11.03 5.79
N GLY A 113 0.67 9.75 5.78
CA GLY A 113 0.17 8.73 4.86
C GLY A 113 0.59 8.94 3.41
N ASN A 114 1.56 9.81 3.15
CA ASN A 114 2.00 10.17 1.81
C ASN A 114 3.53 10.30 1.76
N LEU A 115 4.12 9.76 0.70
CA LEU A 115 5.52 9.98 0.36
C LEU A 115 5.59 10.37 -1.11
N GLY A 116 6.53 11.26 -1.45
CA GLY A 116 6.84 11.51 -2.86
C GLY A 116 7.20 10.20 -3.57
N LYS A 117 6.82 10.08 -4.84
CA LYS A 117 6.99 8.84 -5.64
C LYS A 117 8.38 8.22 -5.51
N GLU A 118 9.42 9.05 -5.55
CA GLU A 118 10.82 8.61 -5.41
C GLU A 118 11.12 7.97 -4.04
N LYS A 119 10.73 8.64 -2.95
CA LYS A 119 10.88 8.11 -1.58
C LYS A 119 10.07 6.84 -1.37
N PHE A 120 8.84 6.83 -1.89
CA PHE A 120 7.97 5.67 -1.82
C PHE A 120 8.57 4.48 -2.55
N GLU A 121 9.11 4.66 -3.76
CA GLU A 121 9.79 3.60 -4.52
C GLU A 121 11.09 3.13 -3.83
N LYS A 122 11.87 4.06 -3.27
CA LYS A 122 13.13 3.77 -2.56
C LYS A 122 12.89 2.96 -1.28
N HIS A 123 11.85 3.29 -0.52
CA HIS A 123 11.56 2.71 0.80
C HIS A 123 10.35 1.77 0.80
N TYR A 124 9.84 1.41 -0.37
CA TYR A 124 8.67 0.56 -0.54
C TYR A 124 8.73 -0.74 0.28
N TYR A 125 9.92 -1.36 0.31
CA TYR A 125 10.17 -2.60 1.05
C TYR A 125 9.94 -2.44 2.56
N SER A 126 10.50 -1.38 3.13
CA SER A 126 10.35 -0.99 4.52
C SER A 126 8.90 -0.72 4.88
N LEU A 127 8.20 0.02 4.02
CA LEU A 127 6.79 0.37 4.20
C LEU A 127 5.88 -0.86 4.18
N ALA A 128 6.14 -1.81 3.29
CA ALA A 128 5.33 -3.02 3.15
C ALA A 128 5.38 -3.95 4.36
N LYS A 129 6.54 -4.02 5.01
CA LYS A 129 6.71 -4.82 6.23
C LYS A 129 5.89 -4.27 7.40
N PHE A 130 5.64 -2.95 7.46
CA PHE A 130 5.05 -2.30 8.62
C PHE A 130 3.61 -1.78 8.42
N CYS A 131 3.15 -1.68 7.17
CA CYS A 131 1.87 -1.05 6.80
C CYS A 131 1.04 -1.89 5.80
N GLU A 132 0.81 -3.17 6.10
CA GLU A 132 0.10 -4.10 5.21
C GLU A 132 -1.24 -3.56 4.68
N LEU A 133 -2.07 -3.04 5.58
CA LEU A 133 -3.42 -2.54 5.25
C LEU A 133 -3.40 -1.31 4.35
N GLU A 134 -2.39 -0.44 4.47
CA GLU A 134 -2.30 0.76 3.65
C GLU A 134 -1.76 0.45 2.26
N ILE A 135 -0.83 -0.51 2.14
CA ILE A 135 -0.37 -0.97 0.82
C ILE A 135 -1.49 -1.61 0.02
N LEU A 136 -2.35 -2.41 0.65
CA LEU A 136 -3.49 -3.03 -0.03
C LEU A 136 -4.50 -2.00 -0.54
N LYS A 137 -4.71 -0.89 0.17
CA LYS A 137 -5.59 0.20 -0.29
C LYS A 137 -5.02 0.97 -1.47
N LEU A 138 -3.70 1.01 -1.59
CA LEU A 138 -3.00 1.69 -2.67
C LEU A 138 -2.78 0.78 -3.89
N LEU A 139 -3.11 -0.50 -3.80
CA LEU A 139 -2.90 -1.48 -4.87
C LEU A 139 -3.68 -1.08 -6.14
N ASP A 140 -2.94 -0.86 -7.22
CA ASP A 140 -3.47 -0.53 -8.54
C ASP A 140 -2.62 -1.16 -9.65
N SER A 141 -2.99 -0.93 -10.91
CA SER A 141 -2.25 -1.48 -12.05
C SER A 141 -0.85 -0.88 -12.22
N SER A 142 -0.57 0.30 -11.67
CA SER A 142 0.76 0.90 -11.77
C SER A 142 1.75 0.27 -10.79
N ASN A 143 1.29 -0.29 -9.67
CA ASN A 143 2.14 -0.79 -8.60
C ASN A 143 2.01 -2.30 -8.30
N ALA A 144 0.99 -3.00 -8.82
CA ALA A 144 0.71 -4.39 -8.48
C ALA A 144 1.89 -5.36 -8.63
N LEU A 145 2.66 -5.26 -9.72
CA LEU A 145 3.85 -6.11 -9.92
C LEU A 145 4.92 -5.83 -8.86
N LYS A 146 5.11 -4.55 -8.49
CA LYS A 146 6.07 -4.16 -7.46
C LYS A 146 5.63 -4.63 -6.07
N VAL A 147 4.33 -4.52 -5.77
CA VAL A 147 3.72 -5.04 -4.55
C VAL A 147 3.99 -6.53 -4.41
N LEU A 148 3.82 -7.29 -5.50
CA LEU A 148 4.09 -8.72 -5.53
C LEU A 148 5.56 -9.04 -5.25
N GLU A 149 6.52 -8.37 -5.90
CA GLU A 149 7.96 -8.58 -5.62
C GLU A 149 8.25 -8.40 -4.12
N VAL A 150 7.73 -7.33 -3.54
CA VAL A 150 8.06 -6.93 -2.17
C VAL A 150 7.39 -7.82 -1.15
N SER A 151 6.13 -8.19 -1.38
CA SER A 151 5.41 -9.13 -0.51
C SER A 151 6.16 -10.46 -0.35
N ASP A 152 6.82 -10.93 -1.42
CA ASP A 152 7.62 -12.14 -1.39
C ASP A 152 8.93 -11.96 -0.63
N VAL A 153 9.67 -10.86 -0.85
CA VAL A 153 10.90 -10.57 -0.10
C VAL A 153 10.59 -10.36 1.40
N CYS A 154 9.48 -9.69 1.73
CA CYS A 154 9.02 -9.51 3.11
C CYS A 154 8.42 -10.79 3.73
N SER A 155 8.24 -11.87 2.95
CA SER A 155 7.52 -13.08 3.39
C SER A 155 6.10 -12.79 3.93
N ASN A 156 5.45 -11.79 3.33
CA ASN A 156 4.10 -11.37 3.66
C ASN A 156 3.08 -12.08 2.76
N GLU A 157 2.58 -13.23 3.22
CA GLU A 157 1.69 -14.07 2.42
C GLU A 157 0.31 -13.42 2.16
N THR A 158 -0.18 -12.57 3.06
CA THR A 158 -1.47 -11.88 2.87
C THR A 158 -1.40 -10.91 1.70
N ILE A 159 -0.43 -9.98 1.72
CA ILE A 159 -0.24 -9.03 0.61
C ILE A 159 0.06 -9.76 -0.69
N LYS A 160 0.86 -10.84 -0.61
CA LYS A 160 1.24 -11.64 -1.78
C LYS A 160 0.04 -12.28 -2.45
N ILE A 161 -0.87 -12.88 -1.68
CA ILE A 161 -2.10 -13.47 -2.19
C ILE A 161 -2.97 -12.38 -2.83
N ASP A 162 -3.18 -11.25 -2.15
CA ASP A 162 -4.01 -10.16 -2.66
C ASP A 162 -3.44 -9.53 -3.94
N ALA A 163 -2.11 -9.33 -4.01
CA ALA A 163 -1.42 -8.86 -5.20
C ALA A 163 -1.55 -9.85 -6.36
N LEU A 164 -1.36 -11.15 -6.11
CA LEU A 164 -1.57 -12.20 -7.11
C LEU A 164 -3.01 -12.21 -7.63
N GLU A 165 -4.00 -12.14 -6.75
CA GLU A 165 -5.41 -12.07 -7.15
C GLU A 165 -5.70 -10.83 -8.00
N TYR A 166 -5.19 -9.67 -7.61
CA TYR A 166 -5.38 -8.43 -8.36
C TYR A 166 -4.79 -8.54 -9.77
N ILE A 167 -3.55 -9.04 -9.89
CA ILE A 167 -2.87 -9.22 -11.18
C ILE A 167 -3.65 -10.18 -12.07
N ILE A 168 -4.14 -11.29 -11.51
CA ILE A 168 -4.93 -12.27 -12.26
C ILE A 168 -6.24 -11.65 -12.75
N LYS A 169 -6.90 -10.81 -11.93
CA LYS A 169 -8.12 -10.09 -12.33
C LYS A 169 -7.86 -9.04 -13.44
N HIS A 170 -6.66 -8.49 -13.52
CA HIS A 170 -6.25 -7.45 -14.49
C HIS A 170 -5.19 -7.94 -15.49
N THR A 171 -5.26 -9.22 -15.90
CA THR A 171 -4.27 -9.86 -16.79
C THR A 171 -4.05 -9.10 -18.10
N GLU A 172 -5.11 -8.56 -18.71
CA GLU A 172 -5.00 -7.83 -19.99
C GLU A 172 -4.14 -6.58 -19.88
N GLU A 173 -4.20 -5.90 -18.73
CA GLU A 173 -3.47 -4.66 -18.47
C GLU A 173 -2.05 -4.93 -17.92
N LEU A 174 -1.86 -6.01 -17.16
CA LEU A 174 -0.64 -6.23 -16.39
C LEU A 174 0.28 -7.32 -16.94
N VAL A 175 -0.28 -8.36 -17.57
CA VAL A 175 0.46 -9.59 -17.93
C VAL A 175 0.67 -9.69 -19.43
N LEU A 176 -0.28 -9.22 -20.24
CA LEU A 176 -0.13 -9.21 -21.70
C LEU A 176 0.91 -8.20 -22.22
N PRO A 177 1.16 -7.04 -21.57
CA PRO A 177 2.17 -6.11 -22.07
C PRO A 177 3.61 -6.60 -21.89
N PRO A 178 4.57 -6.15 -22.74
CA PRO A 178 5.98 -6.57 -22.68
C PRO A 178 6.69 -6.22 -21.36
N THR A 179 6.18 -5.25 -20.61
CA THR A 179 6.71 -4.89 -19.29
C THR A 179 6.68 -6.05 -18.31
N PHE A 180 5.76 -7.00 -18.51
CA PHE A 180 5.69 -8.21 -17.71
C PHE A 180 6.83 -9.19 -18.00
N ASP A 181 7.41 -9.18 -19.21
CA ASP A 181 8.51 -10.08 -19.57
C ASP A 181 9.77 -9.75 -18.75
N GLU A 182 10.04 -8.47 -18.51
CA GLU A 182 11.14 -8.02 -17.65
C GLU A 182 10.94 -8.47 -16.21
N PHE A 183 9.72 -8.33 -15.69
CA PHE A 183 9.34 -8.82 -14.37
C PHE A 183 9.51 -10.34 -14.26
N ALA A 184 9.05 -11.09 -15.25
CA ALA A 184 9.11 -12.55 -15.28
C ALA A 184 10.55 -13.06 -15.35
N ALA A 185 11.40 -12.41 -16.15
CA ALA A 185 12.81 -12.76 -16.27
C ALA A 185 13.57 -12.51 -14.95
N LYS A 186 13.25 -11.43 -14.24
CA LYS A 186 13.85 -11.09 -12.95
C LYS A 186 13.34 -11.96 -11.80
N ASN A 187 12.10 -12.45 -11.88
CA ASN A 187 11.43 -13.16 -10.78
C ASN A 187 10.84 -14.54 -11.17
N PRO A 188 11.66 -15.54 -11.54
CA PRO A 188 11.16 -16.84 -12.00
C PRO A 188 10.32 -17.60 -10.96
N HIS A 189 10.61 -17.43 -9.67
CA HIS A 189 9.87 -18.07 -8.59
C HIS A 189 8.47 -17.45 -8.41
N LEU A 190 8.34 -16.13 -8.62
CA LEU A 190 7.03 -15.45 -8.62
C LEU A 190 6.16 -15.92 -9.78
N MET A 191 6.76 -16.25 -10.92
CA MET A 191 6.03 -16.85 -12.04
C MET A 191 5.45 -18.23 -11.70
N ALA A 192 6.18 -19.04 -10.93
CA ALA A 192 5.63 -20.30 -10.43
C ALA A 192 4.46 -20.08 -9.45
N ASN A 193 4.54 -19.07 -8.59
CA ASN A 193 3.46 -18.70 -7.66
C ASN A 193 2.24 -18.18 -8.41
N TYR A 194 2.43 -17.30 -9.39
CA TYR A 194 1.39 -16.79 -10.29
C TYR A 194 0.68 -17.94 -11.03
N ASN A 195 1.44 -18.86 -11.64
CA ASN A 195 0.85 -20.00 -12.32
C ASN A 195 0.02 -20.88 -11.37
N ARG A 196 0.50 -21.15 -10.16
CA ARG A 196 -0.26 -21.89 -9.14
C ARG A 196 -1.55 -21.17 -8.76
N ALA A 197 -1.50 -19.87 -8.51
CA ALA A 197 -2.67 -19.05 -8.18
C ALA A 197 -3.70 -19.06 -9.32
N CYS A 198 -3.26 -18.91 -10.57
CA CYS A 198 -4.10 -19.06 -11.76
C CYS A 198 -4.83 -20.41 -11.79
N PHE A 199 -4.11 -21.52 -11.55
CA PHE A 199 -4.71 -22.86 -11.52
C PHE A 199 -5.77 -23.00 -10.43
N ILE A 200 -5.53 -22.45 -9.23
CA ILE A 200 -6.47 -22.48 -8.11
C ILE A 200 -7.74 -21.70 -8.45
N LEU A 201 -7.61 -20.44 -8.88
CA LEU A 201 -8.75 -19.59 -9.22
C LEU A 201 -9.57 -20.14 -10.39
N LEU A 202 -8.92 -20.73 -11.41
CA LEU A 202 -9.62 -21.41 -12.50
C LEU A 202 -10.39 -22.64 -12.03
N LYS A 203 -9.89 -23.35 -11.02
CA LYS A 203 -10.58 -24.51 -10.42
C LYS A 203 -11.79 -24.04 -9.60
N GLU A 204 -11.66 -22.97 -8.83
CA GLU A 204 -12.75 -22.37 -8.05
C GLU A 204 -13.88 -21.86 -8.94
N LYS A 205 -13.56 -21.09 -10.00
CA LYS A 205 -14.55 -20.65 -10.99
C LYS A 205 -15.27 -21.82 -11.67
N LYS A 206 -14.57 -22.93 -11.93
CA LYS A 206 -15.19 -24.15 -12.49
C LYS A 206 -16.13 -24.83 -11.51
N LEU A 207 -15.81 -24.80 -10.21
CA LEU A 207 -16.68 -25.34 -9.16
C LEU A 207 -17.93 -24.49 -8.98
N GLU A 208 -17.79 -23.17 -8.84
CA GLU A 208 -18.92 -22.24 -8.72
C GLU A 208 -19.91 -22.36 -9.90
N ASN A 209 -19.39 -22.41 -11.13
CA ASN A 209 -20.23 -22.60 -12.33
C ASN A 209 -20.96 -23.95 -12.35
N LYS A 210 -20.44 -24.98 -11.66
CA LYS A 210 -21.09 -26.28 -11.53
C LYS A 210 -22.22 -26.28 -10.50
N TYR A 211 -22.12 -25.46 -9.45
CA TYR A 211 -23.16 -25.30 -8.43
C TYR A 211 -24.29 -24.34 -8.84
N LEU A 212 -24.03 -23.40 -9.76
CA LEU A 212 -25.03 -22.50 -10.34
C LEU A 212 -25.84 -23.11 -11.50
N GLN A 213 -25.53 -24.35 -11.91
CA GLN A 213 -26.26 -25.09 -12.96
C GLN A 213 -27.17 -26.21 -12.40
N VAL A 214 -27.46 -26.18 -11.10
CA VAL A 214 -28.45 -27.04 -10.42
C VAL A 214 -29.61 -26.16 -9.96
#